data_AF-A0A5D3K6M8-F1
#
_entry.id   AF-A0A5D3K6M8-F1
#
_cell.length_a   1.000
_cell.length_b   1.000
_cell.length_c   1.000
_cell.angle_alpha   90.00
_cell.angle_beta   90.00
_cell.angle_gamma   90.00
#
_symmetry.space_group_name_H-M   'P 1'
#
loop_
_entity.id
_entity.type
_entity.pdbx_description
1 polymer ?
#
loop_
_entity_poly.entity_id
_entity_poly.type
_entity_poly.pdbx_seq_one_letter_code
_entity_poly.pdbx_strand_id
1 'polypeptide(L)'
;MLPATDLAREIDATPTPRRLSFVVPQAREKYLLGALLVLAVAALLAPALPAAAWHIPHFVDTRSWLGVPNAGDVLSNLAFLALGVWGTERLRGRNDAPVGASWFFVGLILTCLGSGFYHLDPDMPQRLVADRLGMAVAFAGFLGIAASERISVRAGEAVLVLMMIAGLLAAWVARENLTPWVVVQFGGMALAVGLALTKPRAGALGVPLGGVIFFYVLAKLFELGDVTVFEATGHIVSGHTLKHLSAALAAWPVIRALGLTGSAPSRH
;
A
#
# COMPACT_ATOMS: atom_id res chain seq x y z
N MET A 1 -55.30 7.13 -29.22
CA MET A 1 -54.57 8.23 -29.88
C MET A 1 -54.07 9.16 -28.79
N LEU A 2 -52.80 9.02 -28.41
CA LEU A 2 -52.12 9.90 -27.46
C LEU A 2 -51.75 11.21 -28.19
N PRO A 3 -51.95 12.40 -27.59
CA PRO A 3 -51.64 13.65 -28.27
C PRO A 3 -50.12 13.81 -28.44
N ALA A 4 -49.71 14.14 -29.67
CA ALA A 4 -48.32 14.24 -30.13
C ALA A 4 -47.50 15.38 -29.50
N THR A 5 -47.96 15.97 -28.40
CA THR A 5 -47.37 17.15 -27.75
C THR A 5 -46.42 16.82 -26.61
N ASP A 6 -46.45 15.61 -26.06
CA ASP A 6 -45.57 15.23 -24.94
C ASP A 6 -44.20 14.67 -25.37
N LEU A 7 -44.04 14.21 -26.61
CA LEU A 7 -42.75 13.68 -27.08
C LEU A 7 -41.71 14.77 -27.40
N ALA A 8 -42.16 16.03 -27.56
CA ALA A 8 -41.28 17.14 -27.95
C ALA A 8 -40.54 17.79 -26.77
N ARG A 9 -40.90 17.46 -25.52
CA ARG A 9 -40.24 18.01 -24.31
C ARG A 9 -39.08 17.16 -23.78
N GLU A 10 -38.92 15.94 -24.27
CA GLU A 10 -37.90 15.01 -23.77
C GLU A 10 -36.58 15.07 -24.55
N ILE A 11 -36.51 15.85 -25.64
CA ILE A 11 -35.36 15.87 -26.56
C ILE A 11 -34.39 17.04 -26.29
N ASP A 12 -34.73 18.02 -25.45
CA ASP A 12 -33.91 19.23 -25.25
C ASP A 12 -33.16 19.30 -23.91
N ALA A 13 -32.98 18.16 -23.24
CA ALA A 13 -32.05 18.07 -22.11
C ALA A 13 -30.61 17.90 -22.65
N THR A 14 -30.07 18.98 -23.21
CA THR A 14 -28.62 19.08 -23.45
C THR A 14 -27.90 18.76 -22.13
N PRO A 15 -26.96 17.78 -22.10
CA PRO A 15 -26.19 17.53 -20.89
C PRO A 15 -25.43 18.80 -20.57
N THR A 16 -25.79 19.45 -19.46
CA THR A 16 -25.02 20.59 -18.96
C THR A 16 -23.57 20.11 -18.81
N PRO A 17 -22.60 20.72 -19.53
CA PRO A 17 -21.23 20.30 -19.43
C PRO A 17 -20.84 20.44 -17.95
N ARG A 18 -20.42 19.32 -17.33
CA ARG A 18 -19.83 19.32 -15.99
C ARG A 18 -18.67 20.31 -16.04
N ARG A 19 -18.91 21.56 -15.62
CA ARG A 19 -17.82 22.51 -15.36
C ARG A 19 -16.95 21.81 -14.33
N LEU A 20 -15.72 21.48 -14.73
CA LEU A 20 -14.64 21.19 -13.80
C LEU A 20 -14.45 22.46 -12.99
N SER A 21 -15.20 22.58 -11.89
CA SER A 21 -15.01 23.66 -10.95
C SER A 21 -13.65 23.44 -10.30
N PHE A 22 -12.72 24.35 -10.55
CA PHE A 22 -11.45 24.38 -9.85
C PHE A 22 -11.71 24.72 -8.39
N VAL A 23 -12.00 23.70 -7.58
CA VAL A 23 -12.18 23.86 -6.14
C VAL A 23 -10.81 24.15 -5.53
N VAL A 24 -10.65 25.37 -5.01
CA VAL A 24 -9.42 25.85 -4.37
C VAL A 24 -8.97 24.85 -3.31
N PRO A 25 -7.68 24.46 -3.28
CA PRO A 25 -7.17 23.51 -2.30
C PRO A 25 -7.32 24.02 -0.87
N GLN A 26 -7.76 23.15 0.03
CA GLN A 26 -7.80 23.42 1.47
C GLN A 26 -6.37 23.49 2.04
N ALA A 27 -6.19 24.09 3.23
CA ALA A 27 -4.87 24.21 3.85
C ALA A 27 -4.13 22.86 3.98
N ARG A 28 -4.82 21.80 4.41
CA ARG A 28 -4.26 20.44 4.50
C ARG A 28 -3.82 19.88 3.14
N GLU A 29 -4.57 20.16 2.09
CA GLU A 29 -4.21 19.75 0.73
C GLU A 29 -2.97 20.50 0.22
N LYS A 30 -2.80 21.77 0.57
CA LYS A 30 -1.57 22.54 0.24
C LYS A 30 -0.34 21.95 0.94
N TYR A 31 -0.44 21.57 2.21
CA TYR A 31 0.66 20.91 2.93
C TYR A 31 1.00 19.54 2.31
N LEU A 32 -0.01 18.75 1.95
CA LEU A 32 0.19 17.48 1.25
C LEU A 32 0.90 17.69 -0.09
N LEU A 33 0.46 18.66 -0.91
CA LEU A 33 1.12 18.99 -2.17
C LEU A 33 2.58 19.42 -1.97
N GLY A 34 2.85 20.24 -0.95
CA GLY A 34 4.20 20.63 -0.58
C GLY A 34 5.08 19.43 -0.21
N ALA A 35 4.56 18.51 0.61
CA ALA A 35 5.26 17.29 0.97
C ALA A 35 5.54 16.39 -0.24
N LEU A 36 4.55 16.18 -1.11
CA LEU A 36 4.71 15.41 -2.34
C LEU A 36 5.71 16.05 -3.30
N LEU A 37 5.74 17.38 -3.40
CA LEU A 37 6.73 18.09 -4.21
C LEU A 37 8.14 17.89 -3.66
N VAL A 38 8.34 17.98 -2.34
CA VAL A 38 9.64 17.71 -1.72
C VAL A 38 10.09 16.27 -2.00
N LEU A 39 9.18 15.29 -1.89
CA LEU A 39 9.49 13.91 -2.24
C LEU A 39 9.82 13.75 -3.73
N ALA A 40 9.08 14.39 -4.63
CA ALA A 40 9.36 14.34 -6.06
C ALA A 40 10.74 14.94 -6.40
N VAL A 41 11.06 16.10 -5.81
CA VAL A 41 12.39 16.72 -5.97
C VAL A 41 13.48 15.81 -5.43
N ALA A 42 13.28 15.21 -4.25
CA ALA A 42 14.24 14.26 -3.69
C ALA A 42 14.45 13.03 -4.59
N ALA A 43 13.38 12.45 -5.14
CA ALA A 43 13.46 11.29 -6.03
C ALA A 43 14.23 11.59 -7.33
N LEU A 44 14.18 12.84 -7.81
CA LEU A 44 14.80 13.25 -9.07
C LEU A 44 16.23 13.79 -8.90
N LEU A 45 16.50 14.52 -7.81
CA LEU A 45 17.73 15.28 -7.64
C LEU A 45 18.70 14.71 -6.59
N ALA A 46 18.24 13.82 -5.70
CA ALA A 46 19.15 13.19 -4.76
C ALA A 46 20.19 12.30 -5.49
N PRO A 47 21.41 12.15 -4.95
CA PRO A 47 22.44 11.31 -5.55
C PRO A 47 21.93 9.90 -5.87
N ALA A 48 22.35 9.36 -7.01
CA ALA A 48 22.01 8.00 -7.38
C ALA A 48 22.62 7.01 -6.37
N LEU A 49 21.78 6.14 -5.83
CA LEU A 49 22.18 5.05 -4.95
C LEU A 49 22.26 3.79 -5.81
N PRO A 50 23.48 3.27 -6.09
CA PRO A 50 23.62 2.09 -6.92
C PRO A 50 22.89 0.89 -6.32
N ALA A 51 22.27 0.06 -7.16
CA ALA A 51 21.59 -1.15 -6.69
C ALA A 51 22.48 -2.06 -5.81
N ALA A 52 23.77 -2.14 -6.14
CA ALA A 52 24.77 -2.89 -5.37
C ALA A 52 25.07 -2.30 -3.98
N ALA A 53 24.79 -1.01 -3.74
CA ALA A 53 25.02 -0.39 -2.44
C ALA A 53 24.05 -0.89 -1.35
N TRP A 54 22.97 -1.56 -1.76
CA TRP A 54 21.97 -2.14 -0.87
C TRP A 54 21.92 -3.67 -1.01
N HIS A 55 23.08 -4.28 -1.20
CA HIS A 55 23.21 -5.73 -1.18
C HIS A 55 23.05 -6.23 0.26
N ILE A 56 21.90 -6.80 0.57
CA ILE A 56 21.71 -7.58 1.79
C ILE A 56 22.43 -8.92 1.54
N PRO A 57 23.24 -9.44 2.49
CA PRO A 57 23.78 -10.79 2.38
C PRO A 57 22.65 -11.79 2.11
N HIS A 58 22.96 -12.91 1.43
CA HIS A 58 21.99 -13.99 1.18
C HIS A 58 21.18 -14.33 2.44
N PHE A 59 19.90 -14.71 2.26
CA PHE A 59 19.01 -15.09 3.35
C PHE A 59 19.68 -16.07 4.30
N VAL A 60 19.54 -15.82 5.61
CA VAL A 60 20.20 -16.67 6.61
C VAL A 60 19.59 -18.08 6.64
N ASP A 61 18.28 -18.18 6.38
CA ASP A 61 17.56 -19.45 6.37
C ASP A 61 17.35 -19.96 4.94
N THR A 62 18.29 -20.78 4.49
CA THR A 62 18.26 -21.41 3.15
C THR A 62 17.61 -22.80 3.15
N ARG A 63 17.02 -23.21 4.28
CA ARG A 63 16.45 -24.56 4.43
C ARG A 63 15.29 -24.76 3.47
N SER A 64 15.21 -25.99 2.93
CA SER A 64 14.12 -26.39 2.05
C SER A 64 13.10 -27.25 2.78
N TRP A 65 11.82 -26.96 2.55
CA TRP A 65 10.69 -27.75 3.06
C TRP A 65 9.84 -28.18 1.87
N LEU A 66 9.47 -29.47 1.81
CA LEU A 66 8.62 -30.02 0.74
C LEU A 66 9.12 -29.72 -0.69
N GLY A 67 10.45 -29.60 -0.87
CA GLY A 67 11.08 -29.27 -2.16
C GLY A 67 11.10 -27.78 -2.52
N VAL A 68 10.61 -26.90 -1.65
CA VAL A 68 10.68 -25.44 -1.83
C VAL A 68 11.99 -24.91 -1.24
N PRO A 69 12.87 -24.24 -2.02
CA PRO A 69 14.06 -23.58 -1.47
C PRO A 69 13.67 -22.33 -0.65
N ASN A 70 14.52 -21.94 0.31
CA ASN A 70 14.27 -20.77 1.19
C ASN A 70 12.84 -20.80 1.79
N ALA A 71 12.41 -21.98 2.27
CA ALA A 71 10.99 -22.28 2.46
C ALA A 71 10.31 -21.34 3.46
N GLY A 72 11.02 -20.94 4.53
CA GLY A 72 10.49 -19.96 5.49
C GLY A 72 10.09 -18.64 4.82
N ASP A 73 10.96 -18.11 3.97
CA ASP A 73 10.74 -16.84 3.27
C ASP A 73 9.69 -16.97 2.16
N VAL A 74 9.66 -18.09 1.42
CA VAL A 74 8.64 -18.33 0.39
C VAL A 74 7.26 -18.54 1.01
N LEU A 75 7.14 -19.40 2.02
CA LEU A 75 5.84 -19.80 2.57
C LEU A 75 5.21 -18.72 3.46
N SER A 76 6.03 -17.90 4.14
CA SER A 76 5.53 -16.78 4.94
C SER A 76 4.80 -15.72 4.12
N ASN A 77 5.04 -15.66 2.80
CA ASN A 77 4.28 -14.80 1.90
C ASN A 77 2.79 -15.16 1.81
N LEU A 78 2.39 -16.39 2.14
CA LEU A 78 0.98 -16.79 2.21
C LEU A 78 0.19 -15.96 3.23
N ALA A 79 0.85 -15.35 4.22
CA ALA A 79 0.20 -14.42 5.14
C ALA A 79 -0.31 -13.15 4.43
N PHE A 80 0.43 -12.63 3.44
CA PHE A 80 -0.04 -11.52 2.61
C PHE A 80 -1.26 -11.91 1.80
N LEU A 81 -1.26 -13.10 1.20
CA LEU A 81 -2.41 -13.63 0.46
C LEU A 81 -3.63 -13.76 1.38
N ALA A 82 -3.47 -14.36 2.55
CA ALA A 82 -4.57 -14.54 3.51
C ALA A 82 -5.19 -13.19 3.93
N LEU A 83 -4.35 -12.20 4.28
CA LEU A 83 -4.82 -10.88 4.72
C LEU A 83 -5.38 -10.05 3.56
N GLY A 84 -4.81 -10.16 2.36
CA GLY A 84 -5.32 -9.54 1.15
C GLY A 84 -6.68 -10.08 0.73
N VAL A 85 -6.86 -11.40 0.72
CA VAL A 85 -8.16 -12.03 0.42
C VAL A 85 -9.18 -11.66 1.49
N TRP A 86 -8.83 -11.78 2.78
CA TRP A 86 -9.75 -11.46 3.86
C TRP A 86 -10.21 -10.00 3.82
N GLY A 87 -9.28 -9.06 3.60
CA GLY A 87 -9.62 -7.65 3.43
C GLY A 87 -10.50 -7.37 2.23
N THR A 88 -10.23 -8.03 1.09
CA THR A 88 -11.07 -7.92 -0.12
C THR A 88 -12.49 -8.42 0.14
N GLU A 89 -12.66 -9.54 0.84
CA GLU A 89 -13.98 -10.04 1.23
C GLU A 89 -14.71 -9.06 2.15
N ARG A 90 -14.00 -8.36 3.04
CA ARG A 90 -14.60 -7.32 3.90
C ARG A 90 -14.98 -6.04 3.17
N LEU A 91 -14.47 -5.81 1.97
CA LEU A 91 -14.89 -4.69 1.13
C LEU A 91 -16.15 -4.99 0.31
N ARG A 92 -16.52 -6.26 0.13
CA ARG A 92 -17.68 -6.63 -0.70
C ARG A 92 -18.95 -5.96 -0.19
N GLY A 93 -19.64 -5.27 -1.09
CA GLY A 93 -20.90 -4.58 -0.79
C GLY A 93 -20.76 -3.31 0.05
N ARG A 94 -19.55 -2.82 0.31
CA ARG A 94 -19.31 -1.58 1.07
C ARG A 94 -19.19 -0.36 0.14
N ASN A 95 -19.92 0.69 0.49
CA ASN A 95 -19.86 1.98 -0.20
C ASN A 95 -19.12 3.07 0.58
N ASP A 96 -18.73 2.80 1.82
CA ASP A 96 -18.11 3.73 2.76
C ASP A 96 -16.62 3.44 3.01
N ALA A 97 -16.04 2.51 2.25
CA ALA A 97 -14.64 2.16 2.38
C ALA A 97 -13.73 3.35 2.01
N PRO A 98 -12.60 3.54 2.71
CA PRO A 98 -11.67 4.60 2.37
C PRO A 98 -11.04 4.35 0.99
N VAL A 99 -10.75 5.44 0.28
CA VAL A 99 -10.08 5.39 -1.03
C VAL A 99 -8.76 4.65 -0.88
N GLY A 100 -8.48 3.73 -1.79
CA GLY A 100 -7.24 2.93 -1.77
C GLY A 100 -7.35 1.59 -1.03
N ALA A 101 -8.43 1.32 -0.27
CA ALA A 101 -8.58 0.04 0.44
C ALA A 101 -8.51 -1.18 -0.49
N SER A 102 -9.22 -1.15 -1.62
CA SER A 102 -9.17 -2.25 -2.60
C SER A 102 -7.77 -2.46 -3.14
N TRP A 103 -7.07 -1.39 -3.49
CA TRP A 103 -5.70 -1.44 -4.02
C TRP A 103 -4.68 -1.85 -2.98
N PHE A 104 -4.89 -1.51 -1.72
CA PHE A 104 -4.06 -1.99 -0.62
C PHE A 104 -4.12 -3.51 -0.52
N PHE A 105 -5.32 -4.10 -0.50
CA PHE A 105 -5.48 -5.57 -0.42
C PHE A 105 -5.05 -6.30 -1.69
N VAL A 106 -5.33 -5.76 -2.88
CA VAL A 106 -4.79 -6.27 -4.15
C VAL A 106 -3.26 -6.23 -4.13
N GLY A 107 -2.68 -5.14 -3.61
CA GLY A 107 -1.24 -5.00 -3.44
C GLY A 107 -0.63 -6.07 -2.54
N LEU A 108 -1.30 -6.48 -1.46
CA LEU A 108 -0.83 -7.60 -0.63
C LEU A 108 -0.83 -8.92 -1.39
N ILE A 109 -1.88 -9.19 -2.19
CA ILE A 109 -1.92 -10.40 -3.04
C ILE A 109 -0.78 -10.37 -4.06
N LEU A 110 -0.56 -9.23 -4.71
CA LEU A 110 0.56 -9.06 -5.66
C LEU A 110 1.92 -9.16 -4.96
N THR A 111 2.04 -8.68 -3.72
CA THR A 111 3.25 -8.83 -2.90
C THR A 111 3.53 -10.30 -2.61
N CYS A 112 2.51 -11.11 -2.25
CA CYS A 112 2.68 -12.55 -2.09
C CYS A 112 3.27 -13.21 -3.36
N LEU A 113 2.77 -12.83 -4.53
CA LEU A 113 3.22 -13.39 -5.80
C LEU A 113 4.64 -12.93 -6.15
N GLY A 114 4.89 -11.61 -6.10
CA GLY A 114 6.19 -11.02 -6.45
C GLY A 114 7.30 -11.43 -5.48
N SER A 115 7.04 -11.35 -4.18
CA SER A 115 7.97 -11.73 -3.13
C SER A 115 8.21 -13.24 -3.11
N GLY A 116 7.16 -14.06 -3.21
CA GLY A 116 7.32 -15.51 -3.31
C GLY A 116 8.16 -15.90 -4.53
N PHE A 117 7.92 -15.27 -5.68
CA PHE A 117 8.72 -15.49 -6.89
C PHE A 117 10.18 -15.10 -6.72
N TYR A 118 10.47 -14.01 -6.02
CA TYR A 118 11.82 -13.58 -5.65
C TYR A 118 12.51 -14.57 -4.72
N HIS A 119 11.87 -15.00 -3.63
CA HIS A 119 12.48 -15.89 -2.64
C HIS A 119 12.77 -17.31 -3.16
N LEU A 120 12.08 -17.75 -4.21
CA LEU A 120 12.40 -19.02 -4.88
C LEU A 120 13.80 -19.02 -5.52
N ASP A 121 14.31 -17.86 -5.95
CA ASP A 121 15.58 -17.72 -6.67
C ASP A 121 16.06 -16.25 -6.62
N PRO A 122 16.65 -15.82 -5.50
CA PRO A 122 16.94 -14.40 -5.24
C PRO A 122 18.06 -13.81 -6.10
N ASP A 123 18.85 -14.65 -6.77
CA ASP A 123 20.01 -14.22 -7.54
C ASP A 123 19.63 -13.54 -8.86
N MET A 124 18.36 -13.66 -9.27
CA MET A 124 17.82 -13.07 -10.48
C MET A 124 17.26 -11.66 -10.21
N PRO A 125 17.93 -10.57 -10.64
CA PRO A 125 17.57 -9.20 -10.26
C PRO A 125 16.15 -8.78 -10.65
N GLN A 126 15.60 -9.35 -11.73
CA GLN A 126 14.25 -9.07 -12.21
C GLN A 126 13.17 -9.54 -11.22
N ARG A 127 13.47 -10.56 -10.40
CA ARG A 127 12.49 -11.07 -9.44
C ARG A 127 12.34 -10.15 -8.24
N LEU A 128 13.42 -9.48 -7.83
CA LEU A 128 13.34 -8.41 -6.82
C LEU A 128 12.52 -7.21 -7.33
N VAL A 129 12.55 -6.92 -8.63
CA VAL A 129 11.64 -5.93 -9.23
C VAL A 129 10.19 -6.38 -9.08
N ALA A 130 9.87 -7.66 -9.32
CA ALA A 130 8.52 -8.20 -9.15
C ALA A 130 8.00 -8.04 -7.70
N ASP A 131 8.84 -8.32 -6.70
CA ASP A 131 8.53 -8.06 -5.29
C ASP A 131 8.17 -6.59 -5.05
N ARG A 132 9.04 -5.67 -5.48
CA ARG A 132 8.83 -4.22 -5.35
C ARG A 132 7.57 -3.73 -6.07
N LEU A 133 7.23 -4.29 -7.24
CA LEU A 133 6.00 -3.94 -7.96
C LEU A 133 4.75 -4.30 -7.15
N GLY A 134 4.72 -5.47 -6.51
CA GLY A 134 3.63 -5.86 -5.61
C GLY A 134 3.52 -4.91 -4.41
N MET A 135 4.65 -4.64 -3.76
CA MET A 135 4.72 -3.71 -2.62
C MET A 135 4.29 -2.28 -3.01
N ALA A 136 4.65 -1.80 -4.20
CA ALA A 136 4.30 -0.46 -4.68
C ALA A 136 2.78 -0.26 -4.74
N VAL A 137 2.03 -1.26 -5.22
CA VAL A 137 0.56 -1.24 -5.26
C VAL A 137 -0.01 -1.17 -3.84
N ALA A 138 0.55 -1.94 -2.90
CA ALA A 138 0.13 -1.90 -1.50
C ALA A 138 0.39 -0.53 -0.87
N PHE A 139 1.59 0.06 -1.06
CA PHE A 139 1.91 1.39 -0.56
C PHE A 139 1.02 2.49 -1.16
N ALA A 140 0.74 2.43 -2.47
CA ALA A 140 -0.19 3.36 -3.11
C ALA A 140 -1.59 3.28 -2.50
N GLY A 141 -2.09 2.05 -2.30
CA GLY A 141 -3.35 1.80 -1.60
C GLY A 141 -3.37 2.38 -0.19
N PHE A 142 -2.36 2.07 0.62
CA PHE A 142 -2.27 2.56 2.00
C PHE A 142 -2.18 4.09 2.09
N LEU A 143 -1.38 4.74 1.23
CA LEU A 143 -1.27 6.19 1.21
C LEU A 143 -2.57 6.86 0.74
N GLY A 144 -3.30 6.23 -0.19
CA GLY A 144 -4.67 6.63 -0.53
C GLY A 144 -5.62 6.57 0.68
N ILE A 145 -5.54 5.50 1.50
CA ILE A 145 -6.33 5.37 2.73
C ILE A 145 -5.95 6.49 3.71
N ALA A 146 -4.65 6.69 3.94
CA ALA A 146 -4.16 7.69 4.87
C ALA A 146 -4.62 9.11 4.48
N ALA A 147 -4.48 9.49 3.20
CA ALA A 147 -4.87 10.80 2.72
C ALA A 147 -6.40 10.97 2.70
N SER A 148 -7.18 9.95 2.31
CA SER A 148 -8.64 10.02 2.31
C SER A 148 -9.25 10.12 3.71
N GLU A 149 -8.62 9.49 4.69
CA GLU A 149 -9.07 9.48 6.08
C GLU A 149 -8.68 10.75 6.85
N ARG A 150 -7.62 11.46 6.42
CA ARG A 150 -7.05 12.60 7.17
C ARG A 150 -7.25 13.95 6.50
N ILE A 151 -7.40 13.98 5.19
CA ILE A 151 -7.48 15.22 4.39
C ILE A 151 -8.83 15.32 3.69
N SER A 152 -9.02 14.58 2.60
CA SER A 152 -10.22 14.61 1.76
C SER A 152 -10.25 13.39 0.84
N VAL A 153 -11.44 12.99 0.37
CA VAL A 153 -11.59 11.89 -0.61
C VAL A 153 -10.74 12.16 -1.86
N ARG A 154 -10.81 13.39 -2.38
CA ARG A 154 -10.01 13.87 -3.52
C ARG A 154 -8.51 13.74 -3.30
N ALA A 155 -8.01 14.11 -2.11
CA ALA A 155 -6.60 13.95 -1.77
C ALA A 155 -6.19 12.47 -1.76
N GLY A 156 -7.06 11.59 -1.25
CA GLY A 156 -6.89 10.14 -1.30
C GLY A 156 -6.74 9.60 -2.72
N GLU A 157 -7.63 10.00 -3.63
CA GLU A 157 -7.59 9.59 -5.05
C GLU A 157 -6.32 10.08 -5.74
N ALA A 158 -5.97 11.36 -5.54
CA ALA A 158 -4.78 11.96 -6.12
C ALA A 158 -3.50 11.25 -5.64
N VAL A 159 -3.37 11.01 -4.33
CA VAL A 159 -2.21 10.31 -3.74
C VAL A 159 -2.14 8.87 -4.23
N LEU A 160 -3.28 8.16 -4.28
CA LEU A 160 -3.33 6.81 -4.80
C LEU A 160 -2.79 6.73 -6.23
N VAL A 161 -3.31 7.55 -7.15
CA VAL A 161 -2.90 7.54 -8.55
C VAL A 161 -1.43 7.93 -8.71
N LEU A 162 -1.01 9.01 -8.04
CA LEU A 162 0.37 9.47 -8.09
C LEU A 162 1.33 8.39 -7.59
N MET A 163 1.05 7.79 -6.43
CA MET A 163 1.90 6.76 -5.83
C MET A 163 1.87 5.44 -6.60
N MET A 164 0.76 5.11 -7.27
CA MET A 164 0.70 3.97 -8.18
C MET A 164 1.70 4.14 -9.32
N ILE A 165 1.67 5.29 -9.99
CA ILE A 165 2.58 5.59 -11.11
C ILE A 165 4.02 5.69 -10.60
N ALA A 166 4.26 6.52 -9.60
CA ALA A 166 5.61 6.77 -9.06
C ALA A 166 6.22 5.49 -8.47
N GLY A 167 5.45 4.69 -7.75
CA GLY A 167 5.91 3.46 -7.12
C GLY A 167 6.29 2.38 -8.14
N LEU A 168 5.47 2.17 -9.16
CA LEU A 168 5.77 1.20 -10.22
C LEU A 168 7.00 1.61 -11.05
N LEU A 169 7.11 2.90 -11.39
CA LEU A 169 8.29 3.44 -12.08
C LEU A 169 9.54 3.34 -11.21
N ALA A 170 9.44 3.70 -9.93
CA ALA A 170 10.54 3.60 -8.98
C ALA A 170 11.01 2.15 -8.81
N ALA A 171 10.09 1.19 -8.70
CA ALA A 171 10.41 -0.23 -8.61
C ALA A 171 11.18 -0.74 -9.84
N TRP A 172 10.82 -0.25 -11.03
CA TRP A 172 11.53 -0.58 -12.27
C TRP A 172 12.94 0.03 -12.32
N VAL A 173 13.06 1.33 -12.02
CA VAL A 173 14.35 2.05 -12.02
C VAL A 173 15.32 1.51 -10.96
N ALA A 174 14.79 0.95 -9.87
CA ALA A 174 15.54 0.37 -8.76
C ALA A 174 16.47 -0.80 -9.12
N ARG A 175 16.40 -1.31 -10.35
CA ARG A 175 17.38 -2.28 -10.89
C ARG A 175 18.78 -1.66 -11.10
N GLU A 176 18.84 -0.34 -11.27
CA GLU A 176 20.07 0.43 -11.48
C GLU A 176 20.26 1.49 -10.38
N ASN A 177 19.22 2.27 -10.11
CA ASN A 177 19.24 3.37 -9.15
C ASN A 177 18.12 3.21 -8.12
N LEU A 178 18.49 2.95 -6.86
CA LEU A 178 17.56 2.74 -5.75
C LEU A 178 16.95 4.04 -5.20
N THR A 179 17.52 5.20 -5.53
CA THR A 179 17.10 6.48 -4.93
C THR A 179 15.60 6.74 -5.05
N PRO A 180 14.95 6.61 -6.23
CA PRO A 180 13.50 6.82 -6.34
C PRO A 180 12.71 5.83 -5.49
N TRP A 181 13.16 4.57 -5.39
CA TRP A 181 12.52 3.55 -4.58
C TRP A 181 12.63 3.83 -3.09
N VAL A 182 13.80 4.25 -2.60
CA VAL A 182 14.01 4.69 -1.22
C VAL A 182 13.08 5.85 -0.88
N VAL A 183 12.92 6.82 -1.79
CA VAL A 183 12.01 7.95 -1.59
C VAL A 183 10.54 7.51 -1.55
N VAL A 184 10.11 6.65 -2.46
CA VAL A 184 8.75 6.09 -2.43
C VAL A 184 8.49 5.32 -1.14
N GLN A 185 9.41 4.44 -0.74
CA GLN A 185 9.24 3.56 0.41
C GLN A 185 9.31 4.35 1.73
N PHE A 186 10.42 5.02 2.00
CA PHE A 186 10.64 5.70 3.28
C PHE A 186 10.03 7.08 3.33
N GLY A 187 10.08 7.84 2.23
CA GLY A 187 9.41 9.13 2.13
C GLY A 187 7.88 9.00 2.15
N GLY A 188 7.34 7.98 1.48
CA GLY A 188 5.93 7.60 1.60
C GLY A 188 5.56 7.23 3.05
N MET A 189 6.39 6.43 3.73
CA MET A 189 6.15 6.09 5.14
C MET A 189 6.22 7.34 6.06
N ALA A 190 7.15 8.25 5.83
CA ALA A 190 7.24 9.52 6.56
C ALA A 190 5.98 10.37 6.36
N LEU A 191 5.45 10.42 5.14
CA LEU A 191 4.16 11.06 4.86
C LEU A 191 3.02 10.38 5.64
N ALA A 192 2.98 9.05 5.66
CA ALA A 192 1.98 8.30 6.42
C ALA A 192 2.06 8.59 7.93
N VAL A 193 3.27 8.69 8.50
CA VAL A 193 3.49 9.11 9.90
C VAL A 193 2.94 10.52 10.12
N GLY A 194 3.27 11.48 9.26
CA GLY A 194 2.74 12.85 9.34
C GLY A 194 1.21 12.87 9.34
N LEU A 195 0.57 12.08 8.47
CA LEU A 195 -0.88 11.93 8.41
C LEU A 195 -1.46 11.24 9.65
N ALA A 196 -0.78 10.22 10.19
CA ALA A 196 -1.21 9.50 11.39
C ALA A 196 -1.25 10.40 12.65
N LEU A 197 -0.40 11.42 12.71
CA LEU A 197 -0.38 12.44 13.77
C LEU A 197 -1.51 13.47 13.67
N THR A 198 -2.29 13.46 12.58
CA THR A 198 -3.45 14.34 12.40
C THR A 198 -4.75 13.65 12.78
N LYS A 199 -5.74 14.45 13.16
CA LYS A 199 -7.10 13.96 13.45
C LYS A 199 -7.78 13.47 12.15
N PRO A 200 -8.49 12.32 12.19
CA PRO A 200 -9.39 11.91 11.11
C PRO A 200 -10.35 13.03 10.73
N ARG A 201 -10.68 13.14 9.43
CA ARG A 201 -11.70 14.09 8.98
C ARG A 201 -13.08 13.65 9.45
N ALA A 202 -14.03 14.59 9.51
CA ALA A 202 -15.42 14.25 9.79
C ALA A 202 -15.95 13.25 8.75
N GLY A 203 -16.65 12.21 9.22
CA GLY A 203 -17.18 11.14 8.37
C GLY A 203 -16.13 10.20 7.76
N ALA A 204 -14.89 10.21 8.26
CA ALA A 204 -13.92 9.15 7.97
C ALA A 204 -14.27 7.85 8.72
N LEU A 205 -13.81 6.71 8.22
CA LEU A 205 -14.03 5.41 8.84
C LEU A 205 -13.28 5.28 10.18
N GLY A 206 -12.19 6.02 10.35
CA GLY A 206 -11.37 6.00 11.55
C GLY A 206 -10.26 4.96 11.52
N VAL A 207 -9.67 4.71 10.35
CA VAL A 207 -8.58 3.74 10.20
C VAL A 207 -7.40 4.11 11.12
N PRO A 208 -6.94 3.19 11.99
CA PRO A 208 -5.82 3.45 12.89
C PRO A 208 -4.48 3.32 12.14
N LEU A 209 -4.09 4.38 11.42
CA LEU A 209 -2.85 4.45 10.62
C LEU A 209 -1.60 4.10 11.44
N GLY A 210 -1.55 4.50 12.71
CA GLY A 210 -0.43 4.17 13.61
C GLY A 210 -0.22 2.66 13.78
N GLY A 211 -1.29 1.85 13.74
CA GLY A 211 -1.17 0.39 13.78
C GLY A 211 -0.53 -0.19 12.51
N VAL A 212 -0.86 0.37 11.34
CA VAL A 212 -0.26 -0.06 10.06
C VAL A 212 1.24 0.27 10.05
N ILE A 213 1.57 1.49 10.48
CA ILE A 213 2.96 1.96 10.61
C ILE A 213 3.75 1.10 11.61
N PHE A 214 3.15 0.76 12.76
CA PHE A 214 3.79 -0.09 13.75
C PHE A 214 4.22 -1.44 13.16
N PHE A 215 3.32 -2.13 12.46
CA PHE A 215 3.62 -3.41 11.84
C PHE A 215 4.65 -3.30 10.71
N TYR A 216 4.62 -2.20 9.95
CA TYR A 216 5.67 -1.91 8.96
C TYR A 216 7.04 -1.71 9.60
N VAL A 217 7.13 -0.90 10.66
CA VAL A 217 8.39 -0.66 11.39
C VAL A 217 8.89 -1.97 12.00
N LEU A 218 8.00 -2.77 12.58
CA LEU A 218 8.33 -4.09 13.12
C LEU A 218 8.90 -5.01 12.02
N ALA A 219 8.31 -5.01 10.82
CA ALA A 219 8.85 -5.77 9.69
C ALA A 219 10.27 -5.31 9.30
N LYS A 220 10.54 -3.99 9.28
CA LYS A 220 11.88 -3.46 8.99
C LYS A 220 12.90 -3.81 10.08
N LEU A 221 12.49 -3.86 11.35
CA LEU A 221 13.36 -4.31 12.44
C LEU A 221 13.72 -5.79 12.28
N PHE A 222 12.76 -6.63 11.91
CA PHE A 222 13.03 -8.04 11.62
C PHE A 222 13.89 -8.25 10.37
N GLU A 223 13.72 -7.42 9.34
CA GLU A 223 14.60 -7.41 8.15
C GLU A 223 16.06 -7.08 8.51
N LEU A 224 16.28 -6.06 9.35
CA LEU A 224 17.62 -5.69 9.83
C LEU A 224 18.20 -6.74 10.79
N GLY A 225 17.32 -7.42 11.53
CA GLY A 225 17.66 -8.41 12.54
C GLY A 225 17.67 -9.86 12.03
N ASP A 226 17.71 -10.11 10.71
CA ASP A 226 17.47 -11.44 10.14
C ASP A 226 18.28 -12.55 10.82
N VAL A 227 19.61 -12.42 10.77
CA VAL A 227 20.56 -13.35 11.39
C VAL A 227 20.39 -13.40 12.91
N THR A 228 20.18 -12.24 13.55
CA THR A 228 20.09 -12.16 15.02
C THR A 228 18.88 -12.94 15.54
N VAL A 229 17.74 -12.82 14.85
CA VAL A 229 16.52 -13.57 15.18
C VAL A 229 16.72 -15.06 14.92
N PHE A 230 17.35 -15.42 13.81
CA PHE A 230 17.58 -16.81 13.47
C PHE A 230 18.44 -17.52 14.53
N GLU A 231 19.54 -16.91 14.95
CA GLU A 231 20.39 -17.42 16.02
C GLU A 231 19.66 -17.46 17.37
N ALA A 232 18.97 -16.37 17.75
CA ALA A 232 18.28 -16.28 19.04
C ALA A 232 17.12 -17.29 19.18
N THR A 233 16.52 -17.72 18.07
CA THR A 233 15.43 -18.71 18.07
C THR A 233 15.93 -20.15 17.95
N GLY A 234 17.24 -20.39 17.99
CA GLY A 234 17.81 -21.72 17.80
C GLY A 234 17.55 -22.25 16.39
N HIS A 235 17.66 -21.36 15.39
CA HIS A 235 17.41 -21.64 13.97
C HIS A 235 15.98 -22.10 13.67
N ILE A 236 15.00 -21.78 14.51
CA ILE A 236 13.60 -22.16 14.24
C ILE A 236 12.99 -21.25 13.17
N VAL A 237 13.16 -19.92 13.31
CA VAL A 237 12.55 -18.92 12.42
C VAL A 237 13.51 -17.76 12.13
N SER A 238 13.63 -17.36 10.87
CA SER A 238 14.46 -16.21 10.47
C SER A 238 13.76 -14.88 10.73
N GLY A 239 14.53 -13.80 10.85
CA GLY A 239 13.92 -12.48 10.91
C GLY A 239 13.21 -12.13 9.60
N HIS A 240 13.70 -12.61 8.45
CA HIS A 240 13.05 -12.37 7.17
C HIS A 240 11.67 -13.06 7.06
N THR A 241 11.52 -14.25 7.66
CA THR A 241 10.20 -14.88 7.84
C THR A 241 9.28 -14.01 8.70
N LEU A 242 9.77 -13.52 9.84
CA LEU A 242 8.98 -12.64 10.73
C LEU A 242 8.68 -11.26 10.11
N LYS A 243 9.54 -10.77 9.22
CA LYS A 243 9.31 -9.55 8.42
C LYS A 243 8.06 -9.74 7.56
N HIS A 244 7.94 -10.83 6.81
CA HIS A 244 6.74 -11.07 5.97
C HIS A 244 5.47 -11.15 6.81
N LEU A 245 5.50 -11.91 7.91
CA LEU A 245 4.34 -12.03 8.80
C LEU A 245 3.94 -10.66 9.39
N SER A 246 4.92 -9.87 9.85
CA SER A 246 4.67 -8.55 10.42
C SER A 246 4.14 -7.57 9.37
N ALA A 247 4.73 -7.57 8.17
CA ALA A 247 4.27 -6.73 7.07
C ALA A 247 2.85 -7.08 6.62
N ALA A 248 2.49 -8.37 6.56
CA ALA A 248 1.13 -8.81 6.27
C ALA A 248 0.13 -8.34 7.34
N LEU A 249 0.52 -8.38 8.62
CA LEU A 249 -0.29 -7.89 9.74
C LEU A 249 -0.54 -6.38 9.71
N ALA A 250 0.19 -5.61 8.91
CA ALA A 250 -0.12 -4.21 8.66
C ALA A 250 -1.53 -4.02 8.05
N ALA A 251 -2.14 -5.07 7.49
CA ALA A 251 -3.50 -5.03 7.00
C ALA A 251 -4.57 -5.10 8.11
N TRP A 252 -4.23 -5.70 9.27
CA TRP A 252 -5.16 -5.93 10.36
C TRP A 252 -5.89 -4.66 10.86
N PRO A 253 -5.22 -3.51 11.08
CA PRO A 253 -5.87 -2.26 11.47
C PRO A 253 -6.95 -1.79 10.47
N VAL A 254 -6.70 -1.98 9.18
CA VAL A 254 -7.66 -1.61 8.11
C VAL A 254 -8.85 -2.56 8.12
N ILE A 255 -8.61 -3.87 8.22
CA ILE A 255 -9.65 -4.90 8.28
C ILE A 255 -10.54 -4.71 9.52
N ARG A 256 -9.95 -4.38 10.68
CA ARG A 256 -10.67 -4.05 11.92
C ARG A 256 -11.61 -2.85 11.73
N ALA A 257 -11.12 -1.77 11.12
CA ALA A 257 -11.93 -0.58 10.89
C ALA A 257 -13.13 -0.87 9.98
N LEU A 258 -12.95 -1.73 8.97
CA LEU A 258 -14.03 -2.21 8.10
C LEU A 258 -15.03 -3.11 8.84
N GLY A 259 -14.62 -3.82 9.88
CA GLY A 259 -15.50 -4.72 10.66
C GLY A 259 -16.46 -4.01 11.62
N LEU A 260 -16.04 -2.88 12.21
CA LEU A 260 -16.78 -2.21 13.29
C LEU A 260 -18.09 -1.53 12.84
N THR A 261 -18.24 -1.27 11.55
CA THR A 261 -19.40 -0.57 10.97
C THR A 261 -20.41 -1.53 10.31
N GLY A 262 -20.10 -2.83 10.22
CA GLY A 262 -21.00 -3.86 9.67
C GLY A 262 -22.05 -4.38 10.65
N SER A 263 -22.07 -3.89 11.89
CA SER A 263 -23.01 -4.27 12.95
C SER A 263 -23.92 -3.11 13.34
N ALA A 264 -24.65 -2.55 12.38
CA ALA A 264 -25.84 -1.76 12.72
C ALA A 264 -27.01 -2.76 12.94
N PRO A 265 -27.68 -2.76 14.11
CA PRO A 265 -28.84 -3.62 14.33
C PRO A 265 -29.95 -3.22 13.36
N SER A 266 -30.56 -4.20 12.69
CA SER A 266 -31.84 -4.01 12.02
C SER A 266 -32.83 -3.46 13.05
N ARG A 267 -33.26 -2.21 12.88
CA ARG A 267 -34.40 -1.68 13.62
C ARG A 267 -35.64 -2.38 13.08
N HIS A 268 -36.22 -3.24 13.92
CA HIS A 268 -37.60 -3.68 13.82
C HIS A 268 -38.55 -2.48 13.89
#